data_AF-A0A7G2D552-F1
#
_entry.id   AF-A0A7G2D552-F1
#
_cell.length_a   1.000
_cell.length_b   1.000
_cell.length_c   1.000
_cell.angle_alpha   90.00
_cell.angle_beta   90.00
_cell.angle_gamma   90.00
#
_symmetry.space_group_name_H-M   'P 1'
#
loop_
_entity.id
_entity.type
_entity.pdbx_description
1 polymer ?
#
loop_
_entity_poly.entity_id
_entity_poly.type
_entity_poly.pdbx_seq_one_letter_code
_entity_poly.pdbx_strand_id
1 'polypeptide(L)'
;MKIARRGQVSLEFMLVFGIMLILLLYSVNSITFQQGSTSTETLKMQILLEEKSLANAIAGTIAQVYAQGPGAKSTTYVKVTYLAEPDYLQKASGSAKVSVGASNSFVFVGVGDQLRTADVGNEEKNTVLTEMPYTSVGKGIVFPDGLPAKSVRIIVEWDPSRDEDWNARVVGSYLEITININPGG
;
A
#
# COMPACT_ATOMS: atom_id res chain seq x y z
N MET A 1 -39.30 57.80 -1.85
CA MET A 1 -37.93 57.41 -2.24
C MET A 1 -37.31 56.65 -1.07
N LYS A 2 -37.12 55.32 -1.17
CA LYS A 2 -36.49 54.51 -0.10
C LYS A 2 -34.97 54.63 -0.24
N ILE A 3 -34.32 55.25 0.74
CA ILE A 3 -32.86 55.33 0.81
C ILE A 3 -32.36 53.96 1.27
N ALA A 4 -31.76 53.20 0.36
CA ALA A 4 -31.07 51.96 0.69
C ALA A 4 -29.82 52.30 1.52
N ARG A 5 -29.83 52.00 2.82
CA ARG A 5 -28.63 52.03 3.66
C ARG A 5 -27.64 51.00 3.13
N ARG A 6 -26.65 51.43 2.35
CA ARG A 6 -25.49 50.61 2.00
C ARG A 6 -24.66 50.46 3.28
N GLY A 7 -24.59 49.25 3.82
CA GLY A 7 -23.73 48.94 4.96
C GLY A 7 -22.29 49.24 4.58
N GLN A 8 -21.74 50.30 5.13
CA GLN A 8 -20.34 50.68 4.94
C GLN A 8 -19.50 49.66 5.72
N VAL A 9 -18.89 48.72 5.01
CA VAL A 9 -17.91 47.81 5.59
C VAL A 9 -16.69 48.66 5.96
N SER A 10 -16.29 48.65 7.23
CA SER A 10 -15.09 49.36 7.67
C SER A 10 -13.87 48.85 6.89
N LEU A 11 -13.00 49.78 6.47
CA LEU A 11 -11.74 49.47 5.81
C LEU A 11 -10.87 48.54 6.68
N GLU A 12 -10.96 48.69 8.02
CA GLU A 12 -10.28 47.83 8.99
C GLU A 12 -10.81 46.38 8.93
N PHE A 13 -12.10 46.20 8.69
CA PHE A 13 -12.69 44.87 8.55
C PHE A 13 -12.21 44.17 7.28
N MET A 14 -12.07 44.92 6.18
CA MET A 14 -11.51 44.38 4.93
C MET A 14 -10.03 44.01 5.09
N LEU A 15 -9.27 44.81 5.84
CA LEU A 15 -7.86 44.54 6.14
C LEU A 15 -7.70 43.26 6.97
N VAL A 16 -8.47 43.12 8.06
CA VAL A 16 -8.43 41.93 8.93
C VAL A 16 -8.85 40.69 8.15
N PHE A 17 -9.89 40.79 7.33
CA PHE A 17 -10.34 39.69 6.47
C PHE A 17 -9.28 39.30 5.43
N GLY A 18 -8.60 40.28 4.82
CA GLY A 18 -7.51 40.02 3.87
C GLY A 18 -6.31 39.32 4.52
N ILE A 19 -5.91 39.74 5.72
CA ILE A 19 -4.83 39.08 6.47
C ILE A 19 -5.23 37.65 6.85
N MET A 20 -6.47 37.44 7.32
CA MET A 20 -6.96 36.08 7.60
C MET A 20 -6.95 35.20 6.34
N LEU A 21 -7.32 35.73 5.18
CA LEU A 21 -7.34 34.99 3.93
C LEU A 21 -5.92 34.60 3.47
N ILE A 22 -4.94 35.50 3.65
CA ILE A 22 -3.52 35.21 3.40
C ILE A 22 -3.01 34.13 4.35
N LEU A 23 -3.32 34.23 5.65
CA LEU A 23 -2.95 33.22 6.64
C LEU A 23 -3.61 31.86 6.35
N LEU A 24 -4.85 31.86 5.86
CA LEU A 24 -5.56 30.64 5.50
C LEU A 24 -4.95 29.98 4.26
N LEU A 25 -4.63 30.77 3.22
CA LEU A 25 -3.90 30.27 2.05
C LEU A 25 -2.53 29.69 2.44
N TYR A 26 -1.80 30.38 3.32
CA TYR A 26 -0.49 29.93 3.79
C TYR A 26 -0.60 28.66 4.66
N SER A 27 -1.60 28.60 5.54
CA SER A 27 -1.88 27.44 6.40
C SER A 27 -2.29 26.22 5.60
N VAL A 28 -3.18 26.38 4.62
CA VAL A 28 -3.56 25.30 3.69
C VAL A 28 -2.31 24.78 2.99
N ASN A 29 -1.50 25.66 2.40
CA ASN A 29 -0.30 25.25 1.65
C ASN A 29 0.76 24.57 2.54
N SER A 30 0.92 25.03 3.78
CA SER A 30 1.87 24.48 4.77
C SER A 30 1.44 23.14 5.35
N ILE A 31 0.14 22.91 5.54
CA ILE A 31 -0.39 21.61 5.98
C ILE A 31 -0.32 20.60 4.84
N THR A 32 -0.48 21.06 3.59
CA THR A 32 -0.65 20.14 2.48
C THR A 32 0.55 19.26 2.16
N PHE A 33 1.76 19.73 1.85
CA PHE A 33 2.76 18.81 1.27
C PHE A 33 4.22 19.24 1.45
N GLN A 34 4.80 19.01 2.64
CA GLN A 34 6.26 18.93 2.79
C GLN A 34 6.61 17.58 3.44
N GLN A 35 7.65 16.91 2.92
CA GLN A 35 8.21 15.69 3.53
C GLN A 35 8.54 15.96 5.00
N GLY A 36 8.02 15.14 5.91
CA GLY A 36 8.15 15.34 7.37
C GLY A 36 6.95 16.02 8.04
N SER A 37 5.83 16.21 7.34
CA SER A 37 4.56 16.60 7.98
C SER A 37 3.85 15.40 8.61
N THR A 38 3.09 15.61 9.69
CA THR A 38 2.26 14.60 10.34
C THR A 38 1.33 13.86 9.36
N SER A 39 0.95 14.50 8.24
CA SER A 39 0.15 13.88 7.18
C SER A 39 0.93 12.82 6.39
N THR A 40 2.23 13.03 6.15
CA THR A 40 3.08 12.04 5.45
C THR A 40 3.39 10.83 6.31
N GLU A 41 3.61 11.02 7.61
CA GLU A 41 3.78 9.91 8.57
C GLU A 41 2.49 9.09 8.71
N THR A 42 1.33 9.76 8.77
CA THR A 42 0.03 9.08 8.80
C THR A 42 -0.18 8.27 7.52
N LEU A 43 0.19 8.80 6.35
CA LEU A 43 0.09 8.10 5.08
C LEU A 43 1.01 6.87 5.03
N LYS A 44 2.27 7.01 5.46
CA LYS A 44 3.21 5.88 5.59
C LYS A 44 2.65 4.77 6.47
N MET A 45 2.07 5.14 7.62
CA MET A 45 1.43 4.18 8.52
C MET A 45 0.22 3.49 7.88
N GLN A 46 -0.61 4.21 7.14
CA GLN A 46 -1.75 3.62 6.40
C GLN A 46 -1.30 2.64 5.33
N ILE A 47 -0.25 2.98 4.58
CA ILE A 47 0.38 2.09 3.60
C ILE A 47 0.89 0.83 4.30
N LEU A 48 1.66 0.97 5.39
CA LEU A 48 2.24 -0.16 6.12
C LEU A 48 1.17 -1.10 6.71
N LEU A 49 0.05 -0.55 7.20
CA LEU A 49 -1.09 -1.34 7.66
C LEU A 49 -1.74 -2.12 6.51
N GLU A 50 -1.82 -1.52 5.33
CA GLU A 50 -2.35 -2.19 4.14
C GLU A 50 -1.39 -3.25 3.60
N GLU A 51 -0.09 -2.99 3.58
CA GLU A 51 0.96 -3.98 3.30
C GLU A 51 0.82 -5.20 4.22
N LYS A 52 0.67 -4.95 5.53
CA LYS A 52 0.45 -6.01 6.51
C LYS A 52 -0.83 -6.78 6.27
N SER A 53 -1.92 -6.09 5.93
CA SER A 53 -3.18 -6.76 5.62
C SER A 53 -3.06 -7.65 4.38
N LEU A 54 -2.36 -7.21 3.34
CA LEU A 54 -2.14 -7.99 2.13
C LEU A 54 -1.20 -9.18 2.41
N ALA A 55 -0.10 -8.97 3.11
CA ALA A 55 0.84 -10.02 3.49
C ALA A 55 0.16 -11.11 4.33
N ASN A 56 -0.67 -10.72 5.31
CA ASN A 56 -1.44 -11.64 6.12
C ASN A 56 -2.49 -12.42 5.32
N ALA A 57 -3.15 -11.77 4.36
CA ALA A 57 -4.09 -12.47 3.50
C ALA A 57 -3.39 -13.54 2.67
N ILE A 58 -2.27 -13.21 2.03
CA ILE A 58 -1.47 -14.17 1.24
C ILE A 58 -0.97 -15.31 2.14
N ALA A 59 -0.32 -15.00 3.26
CA ALA A 59 0.21 -16.01 4.18
C ALA A 59 -0.91 -16.91 4.75
N GLY A 60 -2.07 -16.32 5.05
CA GLY A 60 -3.25 -17.07 5.51
C GLY A 60 -3.79 -18.01 4.43
N THR A 61 -3.89 -17.56 3.18
CA THR A 61 -4.32 -18.41 2.06
C THR A 61 -3.32 -19.54 1.81
N ILE A 62 -2.02 -19.24 1.88
CA ILE A 62 -0.94 -20.24 1.80
C ILE A 62 -1.07 -21.27 2.93
N ALA A 63 -1.24 -20.82 4.17
CA ALA A 63 -1.38 -21.70 5.33
C ALA A 63 -2.60 -22.62 5.21
N GLN A 64 -3.71 -22.11 4.67
CA GLN A 64 -4.90 -22.90 4.39
C GLN A 64 -4.64 -23.99 3.35
N VAL A 65 -3.98 -23.68 2.24
CA VAL A 65 -3.65 -24.67 1.19
C VAL A 65 -2.67 -25.70 1.73
N TYR A 66 -1.63 -25.26 2.45
CA TYR A 66 -0.65 -26.14 3.07
C TYR A 66 -1.31 -27.13 4.05
N ALA A 67 -2.24 -26.66 4.88
CA ALA A 67 -2.96 -27.51 5.83
C ALA A 67 -3.90 -28.53 5.15
N GLN A 68 -4.38 -28.25 3.94
CA GLN A 68 -5.23 -29.16 3.17
C GLN A 68 -4.44 -30.22 2.40
N GLY A 69 -3.18 -29.96 2.08
CA GLY A 69 -2.29 -30.92 1.42
C GLY A 69 -2.19 -30.75 -0.12
N PRO A 70 -1.44 -31.64 -0.78
CA PRO A 70 -1.23 -31.59 -2.23
C PRO A 70 -2.55 -31.65 -3.01
N GLY A 71 -2.66 -30.85 -4.07
CA GLY A 71 -3.88 -30.71 -4.89
C GLY A 71 -4.91 -29.72 -4.33
N ALA A 72 -4.66 -29.14 -3.16
CA ALA A 72 -5.54 -28.13 -2.58
C ALA A 72 -5.43 -26.80 -3.34
N LYS A 73 -6.54 -26.04 -3.32
CA LYS A 73 -6.65 -24.72 -3.90
C LYS A 73 -7.53 -23.83 -3.03
N SER A 74 -7.05 -22.63 -2.72
CA SER A 74 -7.81 -21.63 -1.99
C SER A 74 -7.77 -20.29 -2.71
N THR A 75 -8.80 -19.48 -2.49
CA THR A 75 -8.90 -18.14 -3.05
C THR A 75 -9.34 -17.17 -1.97
N THR A 76 -8.66 -16.03 -1.89
CA THR A 76 -8.96 -14.96 -0.95
C THR A 76 -9.02 -13.63 -1.70
N TYR A 77 -9.94 -12.77 -1.29
CA TYR A 77 -10.11 -11.44 -1.87
C TYR A 77 -9.67 -10.39 -0.87
N VAL A 78 -8.83 -9.46 -1.33
CA VAL A 78 -8.34 -8.34 -0.53
C VAL A 78 -8.66 -7.05 -1.27
N LYS A 79 -9.12 -6.06 -0.51
CA LYS A 79 -9.27 -4.70 -1.03
C LYS A 79 -8.07 -3.88 -0.57
N VAL A 80 -7.44 -3.21 -1.52
CA VAL A 80 -6.34 -2.28 -1.31
C VAL A 80 -6.75 -0.90 -1.82
N THR A 81 -6.25 0.14 -1.18
CA THR A 81 -6.58 1.54 -1.43
C THR A 81 -5.33 2.34 -1.69
N TYR A 82 -4.30 2.22 -0.84
CA TYR A 82 -3.08 3.02 -0.90
C TYR A 82 -2.01 2.37 -1.79
N LEU A 83 -1.90 1.04 -1.75
CA LEU A 83 -0.97 0.27 -2.59
C LEU A 83 -1.29 0.38 -4.08
N ALA A 84 -2.51 0.79 -4.44
CA ALA A 84 -2.93 1.00 -5.82
C ALA A 84 -2.82 2.47 -6.29
N GLU A 85 -2.38 3.38 -5.42
CA GLU A 85 -2.31 4.82 -5.70
C GLU A 85 -0.85 5.27 -5.77
N PRO A 86 -0.23 5.31 -6.97
CA PRO A 86 1.21 5.57 -7.11
C PRO A 86 1.63 6.92 -6.55
N ASP A 87 0.77 7.94 -6.62
CA ASP A 87 1.03 9.27 -6.05
C ASP A 87 1.20 9.23 -4.52
N TYR A 88 0.46 8.38 -3.84
CA TYR A 88 0.57 8.21 -2.39
C TYR A 88 1.83 7.45 -2.02
N LEU A 89 2.20 6.43 -2.79
CA LEU A 89 3.43 5.68 -2.62
C LEU A 89 4.66 6.55 -2.84
N GLN A 90 4.66 7.36 -3.91
CA GLN A 90 5.72 8.31 -4.24
C GLN A 90 5.90 9.36 -3.13
N LYS A 91 4.80 9.87 -2.56
CA LYS A 91 4.85 10.84 -1.46
C LYS A 91 5.34 10.22 -0.15
N ALA A 92 4.93 8.99 0.15
CA ALA A 92 5.25 8.32 1.40
C ALA A 92 6.67 7.74 1.41
N SER A 93 7.10 7.11 0.32
CA SER A 93 8.33 6.31 0.27
C SER A 93 9.36 6.81 -0.75
N GLY A 94 9.02 7.82 -1.56
CA GLY A 94 9.88 8.30 -2.64
C GLY A 94 9.90 7.39 -3.88
N SER A 95 9.11 6.32 -3.90
CA SER A 95 8.98 5.39 -5.03
C SER A 95 7.55 4.84 -5.10
N ALA A 96 7.05 4.57 -6.32
CA ALA A 96 5.76 3.92 -6.54
C ALA A 96 5.87 2.38 -6.61
N LYS A 97 7.09 1.84 -6.51
CA LYS A 97 7.34 0.42 -6.70
C LYS A 97 6.80 -0.41 -5.53
N VAL A 98 5.93 -1.37 -5.82
CA VAL A 98 5.41 -2.35 -4.86
C VAL A 98 6.03 -3.70 -5.16
N SER A 99 6.56 -4.38 -4.14
CA SER A 99 7.07 -5.74 -4.26
C SER A 99 6.26 -6.66 -3.36
N VAL A 100 5.81 -7.79 -3.90
CA VAL A 100 5.05 -8.82 -3.19
C VAL A 100 5.71 -10.16 -3.46
N GLY A 101 6.03 -10.93 -2.44
CA GLY A 101 6.66 -12.23 -2.64
C GLY A 101 6.77 -13.05 -1.38
N ALA A 102 7.53 -14.13 -1.46
CA ALA A 102 7.93 -14.93 -0.32
C ALA A 102 9.41 -15.25 -0.39
N SER A 103 10.04 -15.34 0.78
CA SER A 103 11.43 -15.71 0.96
C SER A 103 11.61 -16.37 2.32
N ASN A 104 12.36 -17.46 2.37
CA ASN A 104 12.44 -18.30 3.56
C ASN A 104 11.04 -18.68 4.03
N SER A 105 10.72 -18.52 5.32
CA SER A 105 9.40 -18.79 5.87
C SER A 105 8.52 -17.55 5.99
N PHE A 106 8.74 -16.53 5.16
CA PHE A 106 8.01 -15.27 5.22
C PHE A 106 7.43 -14.88 3.87
N VAL A 107 6.18 -14.42 3.89
CA VAL A 107 5.61 -13.57 2.84
C VAL A 107 6.03 -12.13 3.13
N PHE A 108 6.48 -11.41 2.10
CA PHE A 108 6.81 -10.00 2.19
C PHE A 108 5.93 -9.16 1.26
N VAL A 109 5.55 -7.99 1.74
CA VAL A 109 4.96 -6.92 0.95
C VAL A 109 5.68 -5.63 1.34
N GLY A 110 6.19 -4.90 0.38
CA GLY A 110 6.89 -3.64 0.66
C GLY A 110 6.86 -2.67 -0.50
N VAL A 111 6.97 -1.39 -0.16
CA VAL A 111 6.99 -0.28 -1.11
C VAL A 111 8.39 0.36 -1.12
N GLY A 112 9.00 0.45 -2.29
CA GLY A 112 10.27 1.14 -2.48
C GLY A 112 11.24 0.43 -3.42
N ASP A 113 12.31 1.13 -3.78
CA ASP A 113 13.33 0.60 -4.69
C ASP A 113 14.19 -0.49 -4.04
N GLN A 114 14.40 -0.35 -2.73
CA GLN A 114 15.10 -1.29 -1.87
C GLN A 114 14.17 -1.72 -0.74
N LEU A 115 14.04 -3.03 -0.53
CA LEU A 115 13.21 -3.59 0.54
C LEU A 115 14.00 -3.60 1.85
N ARG A 116 13.42 -3.02 2.90
CA ARG A 116 14.01 -2.86 4.24
C ARG A 116 13.04 -3.38 5.29
N THR A 117 13.52 -4.37 6.04
CA THR A 117 12.72 -5.07 7.06
C THR A 117 12.87 -4.46 8.46
N ALA A 118 13.83 -3.56 8.65
CA ALA A 118 14.11 -2.83 9.89
C ALA A 118 14.61 -1.42 9.56
N ASP A 119 14.50 -0.51 10.52
CA ASP A 119 15.06 0.83 10.41
C ASP A 119 16.60 0.74 10.47
N VAL A 120 17.28 1.36 9.51
CA VAL A 120 18.75 1.38 9.43
C VAL A 120 19.22 2.81 9.29
N GLY A 121 19.76 3.37 10.38
CA GLY A 121 20.19 4.78 10.41
C GLY A 121 18.99 5.72 10.27
N ASN A 122 18.97 6.52 9.20
CA ASN A 122 17.87 7.44 8.87
C ASN A 122 16.88 6.83 7.85
N GLU A 123 17.07 5.57 7.45
CA GLU A 123 16.20 4.89 6.50
C GLU A 123 15.15 4.07 7.25
N GLU A 124 13.89 4.41 7.04
CA GLU A 124 12.75 3.73 7.67
C GLU A 124 12.44 2.39 7.01
N LYS A 125 11.89 1.48 7.80
CA LYS A 125 11.28 0.23 7.37
C LYS A 125 10.17 0.50 6.35
N ASN A 126 10.19 -0.25 5.26
CA ASN A 126 9.21 -0.14 4.17
C ASN A 126 8.72 -1.50 3.66
N THR A 127 8.96 -2.56 4.44
CA THR A 127 8.57 -3.93 4.09
C THR A 127 8.00 -4.63 5.31
N VAL A 128 6.81 -5.20 5.15
CA VAL A 128 6.18 -6.08 6.14
C VAL A 128 6.53 -7.53 5.83
N LEU A 129 6.83 -8.29 6.88
CA LEU A 129 7.03 -9.73 6.84
C LEU A 129 5.91 -10.42 7.62
N THR A 130 5.34 -11.46 7.04
CA THR A 130 4.37 -12.34 7.70
C THR A 130 4.83 -13.79 7.57
N GLU A 131 4.84 -14.54 8.68
CA GLU A 131 5.23 -15.95 8.69
C GLU A 131 4.26 -16.84 7.89
N MET A 132 4.81 -17.86 7.24
CA MET A 132 4.07 -18.91 6.51
C MET A 132 4.64 -20.29 6.87
N PRO A 133 3.90 -21.40 6.65
CA PRO A 133 4.21 -22.69 7.27
C PRO A 133 5.32 -23.51 6.58
N TYR A 134 5.90 -23.01 5.49
CA TYR A 134 6.97 -23.67 4.76
C TYR A 134 8.03 -22.68 4.30
N THR A 135 9.20 -23.20 3.89
CA THR A 135 10.31 -22.40 3.38
C THR A 135 10.25 -22.29 1.85
N SER A 136 10.07 -21.07 1.34
CA SER A 136 10.10 -20.73 -0.09
C SER A 136 11.52 -20.50 -0.59
N VAL A 137 11.73 -20.78 -1.89
CA VAL A 137 13.01 -20.60 -2.59
C VAL A 137 13.29 -19.11 -2.93
N GLY A 138 12.35 -18.20 -2.63
CA GLY A 138 12.51 -16.78 -2.91
C GLY A 138 11.88 -16.40 -4.24
N LYS A 139 10.56 -16.18 -4.24
CA LYS A 139 9.79 -15.75 -5.41
C LYS A 139 9.06 -14.46 -5.11
N GLY A 140 8.93 -13.59 -6.11
CA GLY A 140 8.23 -12.33 -5.94
C GLY A 140 7.88 -11.67 -7.25
N ILE A 141 6.93 -10.76 -7.15
CA ILE A 141 6.35 -9.97 -8.21
C ILE A 141 6.62 -8.51 -7.87
N VAL A 142 7.05 -7.77 -8.88
CA VAL A 142 7.32 -6.34 -8.77
C VAL A 142 6.32 -5.60 -9.62
N PHE A 143 5.67 -4.61 -9.03
CA PHE A 143 4.78 -3.67 -9.70
C PHE A 143 5.46 -2.30 -9.69
N PRO A 144 5.85 -1.75 -10.86
CA PRO A 144 6.63 -0.51 -10.91
C PRO A 144 5.83 0.72 -10.45
N ASP A 145 4.52 0.75 -10.70
CA ASP A 145 3.66 1.92 -10.51
C ASP A 145 2.46 1.61 -9.60
N GLY A 146 2.73 1.00 -8.44
CA GLY A 146 1.69 0.51 -7.54
C GLY A 146 0.95 -0.71 -8.07
N LEU A 147 0.04 -1.25 -7.27
CA LEU A 147 -0.84 -2.33 -7.70
C LEU A 147 -1.83 -1.81 -8.75
N PRO A 148 -1.98 -2.49 -9.90
CA PRO A 148 -2.81 -2.01 -11.00
C PRO A 148 -4.32 -2.01 -10.72
N ALA A 149 -4.75 -2.54 -9.57
CA ALA A 149 -6.16 -2.57 -9.18
C ALA A 149 -6.32 -2.53 -7.65
N LYS A 150 -7.44 -1.93 -7.22
CA LYS A 150 -7.87 -1.83 -5.81
C LYS A 150 -8.47 -3.11 -5.26
N SER A 151 -8.79 -4.07 -6.12
CA SER A 151 -9.28 -5.38 -5.73
C SER A 151 -8.24 -6.41 -6.14
N VAL A 152 -7.80 -7.21 -5.19
CA VAL A 152 -6.81 -8.26 -5.38
C VAL A 152 -7.45 -9.60 -5.09
N ARG A 153 -7.42 -10.50 -6.07
CA ARG A 153 -7.77 -11.90 -5.94
C ARG A 153 -6.48 -12.71 -5.80
N ILE A 154 -6.30 -13.31 -4.63
CA ILE A 154 -5.17 -14.20 -4.33
C ILE A 154 -5.66 -15.61 -4.55
N ILE A 155 -5.04 -16.33 -5.49
CA ILE A 155 -5.28 -17.75 -5.74
C ILE A 155 -4.02 -18.48 -5.34
N VAL A 156 -4.14 -19.40 -4.39
CA VAL A 156 -3.04 -20.29 -4.02
C VAL A 156 -3.44 -21.71 -4.36
N GLU A 157 -2.55 -22.44 -5.03
CA GLU A 157 -2.69 -23.87 -5.27
C GLU A 157 -1.40 -24.60 -4.86
N TRP A 158 -1.54 -25.86 -4.46
CA TRP A 158 -0.42 -26.75 -4.26
C TRP A 158 -0.44 -27.82 -5.35
N ASP A 159 0.31 -27.58 -6.41
CA ASP A 159 0.60 -28.58 -7.43
C ASP A 159 2.05 -29.07 -7.28
N PRO A 160 2.27 -30.29 -6.73
CA PRO A 160 3.62 -30.84 -6.53
C PRO A 160 4.32 -31.20 -7.85
N SER A 161 3.61 -31.19 -8.99
CA SER A 161 4.22 -31.41 -10.30
C SER A 161 4.87 -30.15 -10.88
N ARG A 162 4.67 -29.00 -10.24
CA ARG A 162 5.14 -27.68 -10.67
C ARG A 162 6.02 -27.05 -9.62
N ASP A 163 7.04 -26.33 -10.08
CA ASP A 163 7.87 -25.51 -9.21
C ASP A 163 7.04 -24.41 -8.54
N GLU A 164 7.55 -23.91 -7.40
CA GLU A 164 7.00 -22.74 -6.75
C GLU A 164 7.04 -21.53 -7.71
N ASP A 165 5.89 -20.92 -7.91
CA ASP A 165 5.73 -19.87 -8.91
C ASP A 165 4.70 -18.82 -8.49
N TRP A 166 4.97 -17.57 -8.84
CA TRP A 166 4.20 -16.40 -8.45
C TRP A 166 3.94 -15.56 -9.69
N ASN A 167 2.67 -15.48 -10.10
CA ASN A 167 2.26 -14.72 -11.27
C ASN A 167 1.21 -13.69 -10.92
N ALA A 168 1.22 -12.57 -11.63
CA ALA A 168 0.20 -11.54 -11.54
C ALA A 168 -0.35 -11.21 -12.91
N ARG A 169 -1.67 -11.02 -12.98
CA ARG A 169 -2.34 -10.48 -14.16
C ARG A 169 -3.55 -9.65 -13.78
N VAL A 170 -3.87 -8.65 -14.58
CA VAL A 170 -5.11 -7.88 -14.41
C VAL A 170 -6.24 -8.59 -15.16
N VAL A 171 -7.35 -8.85 -14.47
CA VAL A 171 -8.54 -9.48 -15.05
C VAL A 171 -9.73 -8.56 -14.82
N GLY A 172 -10.10 -7.80 -15.85
CA GLY A 172 -11.16 -6.80 -15.74
C GLY A 172 -10.77 -5.70 -14.75
N SER A 173 -11.46 -5.64 -13.61
CA SER A 173 -11.29 -4.60 -12.59
C SER A 173 -10.48 -5.04 -11.36
N TYR A 174 -9.93 -6.27 -11.34
CA TYR A 174 -9.13 -6.78 -10.24
C TYR A 174 -7.78 -7.31 -10.70
N LEU A 175 -6.81 -7.26 -9.80
CA LEU A 175 -5.52 -7.90 -9.91
C LEU A 175 -5.68 -9.35 -9.43
N GLU A 176 -5.29 -10.32 -10.25
CA GLU A 176 -5.15 -11.70 -9.84
C GLU A 176 -3.69 -12.02 -9.57
N ILE A 177 -3.40 -12.47 -8.35
CA ILE A 177 -2.12 -13.05 -7.96
C ILE A 177 -2.33 -14.55 -7.85
N THR A 178 -1.64 -15.33 -8.68
CA THR A 178 -1.66 -16.79 -8.65
C THR A 178 -0.34 -17.30 -8.10
N ILE A 179 -0.42 -18.12 -7.06
CA ILE A 179 0.72 -18.68 -6.35
C ILE A 179 0.60 -20.21 -6.42
N ASN A 180 1.59 -20.85 -7.02
CA ASN A 180 1.79 -22.28 -6.84
C ASN A 180 2.78 -22.49 -5.70
N ILE A 181 2.39 -23.21 -4.66
CA ILE A 181 3.30 -23.62 -3.58
C ILE A 181 3.80 -25.04 -3.85
N ASN A 182 5.07 -25.28 -3.55
CA ASN A 182 5.63 -26.63 -3.60
C ASN A 182 6.55 -26.85 -2.38
N PRO A 183 5.96 -27.11 -1.20
CA PRO A 183 6.70 -27.38 0.02
C PRO A 183 7.42 -28.73 -0.11
N GLY A 184 8.74 -28.70 -0.26
CA GLY A 184 9.57 -29.91 -0.34
C GLY A 184 10.45 -30.01 -1.59
N GLY A 185 10.17 -29.22 -2.63
CA GLY A 185 10.86 -29.29 -3.92
C GLY A 185 10.28 -30.37 -4.82
#